data_AF-A0A8J7WZK4-F1
#
_entry.id   AF-A0A8J7WZK4-F1
#
_cell.length_a   1.000
_cell.length_b   1.000
_cell.length_c   1.000
_cell.angle_alpha   90.00
_cell.angle_beta   90.00
_cell.angle_gamma   90.00
#
_symmetry.space_group_name_H-M   'P 1'
#
loop_
_entity.id
_entity.type
_entity.pdbx_description
1 polymer ?
#
loop_
_entity_poly.entity_id
_entity_poly.type
_entity_poly.pdbx_seq_one_letter_code
_entity_poly.pdbx_strand_id
1 'polypeptide(L)' 'MSRLTGQVAVVTGGGNGLGEAIALHPLGGTGTPDDIAWGVVYLASDQARWVTGAELVIDGGYTAR' A
#
# COMPACT_ATOMS: atom_id res chain seq x y z
N MET A 1 18.60 -6.68 -36.09
CA MET A 1 18.45 -6.80 -34.62
C MET A 1 18.62 -5.42 -33.96
N SER A 2 17.74 -4.45 -34.22
CA SER A 2 17.89 -3.06 -33.70
C SER A 2 16.63 -2.48 -33.04
N ARG A 3 15.55 -3.26 -32.88
CA ARG A 3 14.23 -2.71 -32.51
C ARG A 3 14.07 -2.34 -31.03
N LEU A 4 15.02 -2.69 -30.16
CA LEU A 4 14.84 -2.58 -28.70
C LEU A 4 15.87 -1.66 -28.01
N THR A 5 16.85 -1.10 -28.73
CA THR A 5 17.83 -0.18 -28.15
C THR A 5 17.13 1.14 -27.78
N GLY A 6 17.10 1.48 -26.49
CA GLY A 6 16.47 2.70 -25.98
C GLY A 6 15.01 2.56 -25.54
N GLN A 7 14.44 1.35 -25.56
CA GLN A 7 13.11 1.10 -25.00
C GLN A 7 13.21 0.74 -23.51
N VAL A 8 12.50 1.50 -22.66
CA VAL A 8 12.27 1.12 -21.27
C VAL A 8 11.13 0.09 -21.27
N ALA A 9 11.46 -1.17 -20.97
CA ALA A 9 10.45 -2.17 -20.69
C ALA A 9 9.89 -1.91 -19.28
N VAL A 10 8.63 -1.48 -19.20
CA VAL A 10 7.90 -1.53 -17.93
C VAL A 10 7.60 -3.01 -17.66
N VAL A 11 8.38 -3.63 -16.78
CA VAL A 11 8.12 -4.99 -16.30
C VAL A 11 6.99 -4.91 -15.27
N THR A 12 5.79 -4.57 -15.72
CA THR A 12 4.59 -4.96 -14.97
C THR A 12 4.34 -6.42 -15.34
N GLY A 13 4.85 -7.35 -14.53
CA GLY A 13 4.64 -8.78 -14.75
C GLY A 13 3.15 -9.07 -14.94
N GLY A 14 2.77 -9.49 -16.15
CA GLY A 14 1.40 -9.81 -16.49
C GLY A 14 0.95 -11.07 -15.77
N GLY A 15 -0.07 -10.93 -14.93
CA GLY A 15 -0.95 -12.04 -14.55
C GLY A 15 -1.20 -12.21 -13.05
N ASN A 16 -0.20 -12.02 -12.18
CA ASN A 16 -0.30 -12.28 -10.72
C ASN A 16 0.77 -11.52 -9.90
N GLY A 17 1.15 -10.29 -10.29
CA GLY A 17 2.36 -9.60 -9.79
C GLY A 17 2.09 -8.37 -8.93
N LEU A 18 3.15 -7.62 -8.59
CA LEU A 18 3.08 -6.37 -7.82
C LEU A 18 2.07 -5.36 -8.40
N GLY A 19 1.88 -5.33 -9.71
CA GLY A 19 0.90 -4.46 -10.36
C GLY A 19 -0.55 -4.80 -10.03
N GLU A 20 -0.88 -6.09 -9.91
CA GLU A 20 -2.21 -6.52 -9.45
C GLU A 20 -2.38 -6.17 -7.98
N ALA A 21 -1.40 -6.48 -7.14
CA ALA A 21 -1.43 -6.12 -5.72
C ALA A 21 -1.68 -4.60 -5.54
N ILE A 22 -0.97 -3.76 -6.29
CA ILE A 22 -1.15 -2.30 -6.30
C ILE A 22 -2.57 -1.90 -6.72
N ALA A 23 -3.14 -2.55 -7.74
CA ALA A 23 -4.49 -2.25 -8.23
C ALA A 23 -5.59 -2.66 -7.24
N LEU A 24 -5.33 -3.63 -6.36
CA LEU A 24 -6.27 -4.06 -5.34
C LEU A 24 -6.40 -3.08 -4.17
N HIS A 25 -5.51 -2.08 -4.04
CA HIS A 25 -5.58 -1.03 -3.04
C HIS A 25 -6.27 0.20 -3.66
N PRO A 26 -7.49 0.59 -3.24
CA PRO A 26 -8.20 1.75 -3.77
C PRO A 26 -7.42 3.07 -3.80
N LEU A 27 -6.52 3.29 -2.82
CA LEU A 27 -5.66 4.48 -2.82
C LEU A 27 -4.56 4.46 -3.89
N GLY A 28 -4.31 3.32 -4.52
CA GLY A 28 -3.30 3.13 -5.55
C GLY A 28 -1.89 3.13 -4.98
N GLY A 29 -1.26 1.96 -4.98
CA GLY A 29 0.14 1.79 -4.56
C GLY A 29 0.31 0.76 -3.46
N THR A 30 1.55 0.59 -3.01
CA THR A 30 1.91 -0.35 -1.92
C THR A 30 1.91 0.30 -0.54
N GLY A 31 1.67 1.62 -0.46
CA GLY A 31 1.98 2.41 0.73
C GLY A 31 3.48 2.53 1.00
N THR A 32 3.79 3.21 2.10
CA THR A 32 5.14 3.48 2.60
C THR A 32 5.23 3.10 4.08
N PRO A 33 6.44 2.89 4.64
CA PRO A 33 6.59 2.65 6.07
C PRO A 33 5.99 3.75 6.96
N ASP A 34 6.01 5.00 6.49
CA ASP A 34 5.44 6.14 7.21
C ASP A 34 3.92 6.01 7.43
N ASP A 35 3.18 5.39 6.50
CA ASP A 35 1.72 5.19 6.63
C ASP A 35 1.38 4.35 7.87
N ILE A 36 2.22 3.35 8.20
CA ILE A 36 2.08 2.55 9.42
C ILE A 36 2.59 3.32 10.64
N ALA A 37 3.74 3.99 10.50
CA ALA A 37 4.36 4.72 11.61
C ALA A 37 3.40 5.76 12.22
N TRP A 38 2.65 6.50 11.39
CA TRP A 38 1.66 7.46 11.88
C TRP A 38 0.49 6.80 12.61
N GLY A 39 0.04 5.61 12.18
CA GLY A 39 -0.94 4.82 12.90
C GLY A 39 -0.46 4.40 14.29
N VAL A 40 0.81 3.96 14.39
CA VAL A 40 1.45 3.63 15.66
C VAL A 40 1.57 4.86 16.56
N VAL A 41 1.98 6.01 16.01
CA VAL A 41 2.04 7.28 16.76
C VAL A 41 0.66 7.64 17.31
N TYR A 42 -0.41 7.51 16.52
CA TYR A 42 -1.76 7.73 17.01
C TYR A 42 -2.12 6.80 18.18
N LEU A 43 -1.94 5.49 18.01
CA LEU A 43 -2.29 4.51 19.06
C LEU A 43 -1.46 4.67 20.34
N ALA A 44 -0.21 5.13 20.22
CA ALA A 44 0.67 5.41 21.37
C ALA A 44 0.42 6.78 22.02
N SER A 45 -0.40 7.63 21.42
CA SER A 45 -0.65 9.00 21.88
C SER A 45 -1.86 9.11 22.81
N ASP A 46 -1.96 10.24 23.52
CA ASP A 46 -3.11 10.57 24.37
C ASP A 46 -4.43 10.68 23.58
N GLN A 47 -4.36 10.90 22.27
CA GLN A 47 -5.51 10.95 21.37
C GLN A 47 -6.23 9.60 21.28
N ALA A 48 -5.53 8.50 21.55
CA ALA A 48 -6.10 7.15 21.59
C ALA A 48 -6.53 6.72 23.01
N ARG A 49 -6.59 7.61 24.02
CA ARG A 49 -6.85 7.26 25.43
C ARG A 49 -8.12 6.47 25.72
N TRP A 50 -9.08 6.46 24.80
CA TRP A 50 -10.34 5.70 24.92
C TRP A 50 -10.51 4.64 23.83
N VAL A 51 -9.47 4.39 23.05
CA VAL A 51 -9.43 3.36 22.02
C VAL A 51 -8.75 2.13 22.63
N THR A 52 -9.52 1.10 22.92
CA THR A 52 -9.03 -0.16 23.48
C THR A 52 -9.77 -1.34 22.88
N GLY A 53 -9.07 -2.46 22.67
CA GLY A 53 -9.65 -3.66 22.06
C GLY A 53 -10.08 -3.49 20.59
N ALA A 54 -9.67 -2.40 19.94
CA ALA A 54 -10.01 -2.10 18.56
C ALA A 54 -8.79 -2.28 17.63
N GLU A 55 -9.06 -2.69 16.40
CA GLU A 55 -8.06 -2.78 15.32
C GLU A 55 -8.08 -1.48 14.50
N LEU A 56 -6.90 -0.96 14.16
CA LEU A 56 -6.72 0.13 13.22
C LEU A 56 -6.17 -0.43 11.91
N VAL A 57 -7.05 -0.63 10.93
CA VAL A 57 -6.68 -1.17 9.61
C VAL A 57 -6.07 -0.06 8.75
N ILE A 58 -4.85 -0.29 8.27
CA ILE A 58 -4.10 0.63 7.39
C ILE A 58 -3.60 -0.18 6.19
N ASP A 59 -4.46 -0.31 5.18
CA ASP A 59 -4.25 -1.21 4.04
C ASP A 59 -4.61 -0.57 2.68
N GLY A 60 -4.67 0.76 2.63
CA GLY A 60 -5.05 1.49 1.42
C GLY A 60 -6.45 1.18 0.88
N GLY A 61 -7.33 0.58 1.70
CA GLY A 61 -8.69 0.19 1.36
C GLY A 61 -8.84 -1.24 0.82
N TYR A 62 -7.79 -2.06 0.90
CA TYR A 62 -7.77 -3.41 0.34
C TYR A 62 -8.89 -4.32 0.89
N THR A 63 -9.20 -4.20 2.18
CA THR A 63 -10.22 -4.99 2.88
C THR A 63 -11.65 -4.42 2.77
N ALA A 64 -11.81 -3.19 2.30
CA ALA A 64 -13.09 -2.49 2.26
C ALA A 64 -13.86 -2.62 0.92
N ARG A 65 -13.30 -3.36 -0.04
CA ARG A 65 -13.85 -3.57 -1.39
C ARG A 65 -14.92 -4.65 -1.46
#